data_AF-A0A0K3BKP0-F1
#
_entry.id   AF-A0A0K3BKP0-F1
#
_cell.length_a   1.000
_cell.length_b   1.000
_cell.length_c   1.000
_cell.angle_alpha   90.00
_cell.angle_beta   90.00
_cell.angle_gamma   90.00
#
_symmetry.space_group_name_H-M   'P 1'
#
loop_
_entity.id
_entity.type
_entity.pdbx_description
1 polymer ?
#
loop_
_entity_poly.entity_id
_entity_poly.type
_entity_poly.pdbx_seq_one_letter_code
_entity_poly.pdbx_strand_id
1 'polypeptide(L)'
;MEGVMRYGLGTLLVTVLLCAGCTGDDPPAPGSGPRGTSKPATADAVNQSIVDLKGAGAVHYNGSLTAPAGDKVTMRVTVTKAGEAIGDLSVNDLAAAVLVVDHTLYLKAGLDFWLKLSGVPDTTAPTVADQWVKAPGVLLGVDIERIFDTETLPSLFGKPLPDPPPDAVKRTKVAGQDALEVPTDKGVLFVGANAPYGLVRFDLTKSGKTDPTKVRDLAFSVTDATGDMAALYRDLAARTAELETAYDPFTGVRQGTHRFQNCGVASCAIVVELTNVGKQPVRVAIRATWTAGGNAIGSCDSRVGPLQPNQAGTATCTLASPQWTQFYRRAQSIAGQHPYGAEWTAMALITPPDPGPLRTLATSAQTPVASPQGNQHVYLIHEKAGTGDKQIWKYGVATGAEWRRTADEQLKLCVANGKTECVTDEIAATGDPASAHALARQLVDAYRGRVGSCPPAQWVGCPNK
;
A
#
# COMPACT_ATOMS: atom_id res chain seq x y z
N MET A 1 28.73 -42.99 -18.21
CA MET A 1 28.19 -42.76 -16.86
C MET A 1 26.92 -41.96 -17.03
N GLU A 2 25.81 -42.68 -17.23
CA GLU A 2 24.48 -42.11 -17.43
C GLU A 2 23.83 -41.90 -16.06
N GLY A 3 23.49 -40.65 -15.74
CA GLY A 3 22.77 -40.27 -14.53
C GLY A 3 21.29 -40.03 -14.85
N VAL A 4 20.46 -41.01 -14.54
CA VAL A 4 18.99 -40.93 -14.64
C VAL A 4 18.47 -40.03 -13.50
N MET A 5 17.92 -38.87 -13.85
CA MET A 5 17.28 -37.94 -12.92
C MET A 5 15.79 -38.32 -12.80
N ARG A 6 15.40 -38.88 -11.65
CA ARG A 6 14.01 -39.25 -11.32
C ARG A 6 13.26 -38.03 -10.80
N TYR A 7 12.23 -37.59 -11.51
CA TYR A 7 11.21 -36.67 -11.01
C TYR A 7 10.19 -37.46 -10.19
N GLY A 8 10.12 -37.17 -8.88
CA GLY A 8 9.06 -37.66 -8.01
C GLY A 8 7.86 -36.73 -8.05
N LEU A 9 6.77 -37.16 -8.68
CA LEU A 9 5.43 -36.61 -8.46
C LEU A 9 4.96 -37.06 -7.06
N GLY A 10 4.93 -36.14 -6.10
CA GLY A 10 4.26 -36.35 -4.82
C GLY A 10 2.77 -36.05 -4.94
N THR A 11 1.95 -37.07 -5.11
CA THR A 11 0.48 -36.96 -5.10
C THR A 11 0.00 -36.89 -3.66
N LEU A 12 -0.56 -35.75 -3.24
CA LEU A 12 -1.11 -35.55 -1.90
C LEU A 12 -2.55 -36.09 -1.88
N LEU A 13 -2.72 -37.29 -1.32
CA LEU A 13 -3.99 -38.02 -1.26
C LEU A 13 -4.75 -37.64 0.03
N VAL A 14 -5.79 -36.81 -0.09
CA VAL A 14 -6.69 -36.47 1.02
C VAL A 14 -7.72 -37.60 1.16
N THR A 15 -7.67 -38.34 2.27
CA THR A 15 -8.60 -39.44 2.56
C THR A 15 -9.73 -38.90 3.44
N VAL A 16 -10.94 -38.82 2.89
CA VAL A 16 -12.16 -38.40 3.63
C VAL A 16 -12.88 -39.66 4.12
N LEU A 17 -12.96 -39.82 5.45
CA LEU A 17 -13.72 -40.89 6.11
C LEU A 17 -15.19 -40.44 6.27
N LEU A 18 -16.12 -41.11 5.59
CA LEU A 18 -17.56 -40.89 5.72
C LEU A 18 -18.15 -41.93 6.68
N CYS A 19 -18.51 -41.52 7.90
CA CYS A 19 -19.34 -42.31 8.81
C CYS A 19 -20.81 -41.97 8.57
N ALA A 20 -21.59 -42.94 8.08
CA ALA A 20 -23.05 -42.85 8.00
C ALA A 20 -23.65 -43.23 9.35
N GLY A 21 -24.21 -42.24 10.07
CA GLY A 21 -25.03 -42.45 11.27
C GLY A 21 -26.48 -42.06 10.97
N CYS A 22 -27.39 -43.02 11.09
CA CYS A 22 -28.84 -42.79 11.04
C CYS A 22 -29.30 -42.12 12.34
N THR A 23 -30.03 -41.01 12.24
CA THR A 23 -30.80 -40.44 13.36
C THR A 23 -32.27 -40.33 12.95
N GLY A 24 -33.16 -40.79 13.81
CA GLY A 24 -34.60 -40.90 13.57
C GLY A 24 -35.32 -39.56 13.51
N ASP A 25 -36.36 -39.53 12.67
CA ASP A 25 -37.30 -38.43 12.47
C ASP A 25 -38.45 -38.54 13.48
N ASP A 26 -38.46 -37.68 14.50
CA ASP A 26 -39.69 -37.33 15.23
C ASP A 26 -40.27 -36.05 14.61
N PRO A 27 -41.57 -36.00 14.25
CA PRO A 27 -42.18 -34.82 13.66
C PRO A 27 -42.28 -33.68 14.69
N PRO A 28 -41.86 -32.44 14.35
CA PRO A 28 -41.91 -31.31 15.26
C PRO A 28 -43.36 -30.87 15.54
N ALA A 29 -43.61 -30.53 16.80
CA ALA A 29 -44.90 -30.04 17.28
C ALA A 29 -45.35 -28.76 16.53
N PRO A 30 -46.63 -28.67 16.13
CA PRO A 30 -47.17 -27.48 15.46
C PRO A 30 -47.40 -26.37 16.50
N GLY A 31 -46.58 -25.31 16.50
CA GLY A 31 -46.86 -24.14 17.33
C GLY A 31 -45.74 -23.11 17.51
N SER A 32 -44.49 -23.47 17.26
CA SER A 32 -43.37 -22.52 17.29
C SER A 32 -42.99 -22.10 15.88
N GLY A 33 -43.73 -21.14 15.32
CA GLY A 33 -43.30 -20.45 14.11
C GLY A 33 -41.88 -19.88 14.31
N PRO A 34 -41.02 -19.87 13.29
CA PRO A 34 -39.68 -19.30 13.41
C PRO A 34 -39.81 -17.89 13.98
N ARG A 35 -39.26 -17.64 15.17
CA ARG A 35 -39.13 -16.28 15.67
C ARG A 35 -38.38 -15.51 14.60
N GLY A 36 -39.03 -14.52 14.00
CA GLY A 36 -38.43 -13.72 12.94
C GLY A 36 -37.07 -13.23 13.41
N THR A 37 -36.02 -13.65 12.71
CA THR A 37 -34.64 -13.23 13.01
C THR A 37 -34.60 -11.72 12.95
N SER A 38 -34.43 -11.07 14.10
CA SER A 38 -34.29 -9.62 14.18
C SER A 38 -33.09 -9.22 13.32
N LYS A 39 -33.28 -8.28 12.39
CA LYS A 39 -32.18 -7.72 11.60
C LYS A 39 -31.08 -7.23 12.56
N PRO A 40 -29.79 -7.43 12.25
CA PRO A 40 -28.70 -6.93 13.08
C PRO A 40 -28.85 -5.43 13.34
N ALA A 41 -28.49 -4.99 14.54
CA ALA A 41 -28.43 -3.58 14.85
C ALA A 41 -27.37 -2.90 13.97
N THR A 42 -27.52 -1.61 13.67
CA THR A 42 -26.57 -0.87 12.83
C THR A 42 -25.16 -0.88 13.45
N ALA A 43 -25.08 -0.79 14.78
CA ALA A 43 -23.83 -0.95 15.51
C ALA A 43 -23.14 -2.32 15.27
N ASP A 44 -23.92 -3.40 15.15
CA ASP A 44 -23.37 -4.73 14.86
C ASP A 44 -22.81 -4.80 13.42
N ALA A 45 -23.48 -4.17 12.45
CA ALA A 45 -22.98 -4.07 11.07
C ALA A 45 -21.68 -3.24 10.97
N VAL A 46 -21.57 -2.14 11.73
CA VAL A 46 -20.32 -1.35 11.80
C VAL A 46 -19.19 -2.17 12.45
N ASN A 47 -19.47 -2.90 13.53
CA ASN A 47 -18.45 -3.73 14.16
C ASN A 47 -17.97 -4.82 13.19
N GLN A 48 -18.87 -5.46 12.43
CA GLN A 48 -18.48 -6.42 11.40
C GLN A 48 -17.60 -5.78 10.32
N SER A 49 -17.97 -4.59 9.83
CA SER A 49 -17.23 -3.91 8.78
C SER A 49 -15.81 -3.54 9.21
N ILE A 50 -15.62 -3.20 10.49
CA ILE A 50 -14.31 -2.96 11.09
C ILE A 50 -13.49 -4.24 11.17
N VAL A 51 -14.09 -5.35 11.60
CA VAL A 51 -13.39 -6.65 11.65
C VAL A 51 -13.03 -7.14 10.25
N ASP A 52 -13.92 -6.95 9.28
CA ASP A 52 -13.68 -7.24 7.86
C ASP A 52 -12.51 -6.41 7.32
N LEU A 53 -12.50 -5.10 7.58
CA LEU A 53 -11.42 -4.19 7.17
C LEU A 53 -10.06 -4.63 7.74
N LYS A 54 -10.00 -4.95 9.04
CA LYS A 54 -8.77 -5.47 9.68
C LYS A 54 -8.35 -6.83 9.12
N GLY A 55 -9.31 -7.63 8.70
CA GLY A 55 -9.10 -8.95 8.11
C GLY A 55 -8.70 -8.92 6.63
N ALA A 56 -8.68 -7.77 5.96
CA ALA A 56 -8.20 -7.68 4.58
C ALA A 56 -6.68 -7.76 4.50
N GLY A 57 -6.18 -8.44 3.46
CA GLY A 57 -4.75 -8.51 3.17
C GLY A 57 -4.25 -7.34 2.34
N ALA A 58 -5.14 -6.73 1.55
CA ALA A 58 -4.90 -5.46 0.87
C ALA A 58 -6.22 -4.72 0.64
N VAL A 59 -6.15 -3.38 0.63
CA VAL A 59 -7.32 -2.51 0.46
C VAL A 59 -6.99 -1.41 -0.54
N HIS A 60 -7.89 -1.19 -1.49
CA HIS A 60 -7.84 -0.06 -2.40
C HIS A 60 -8.63 1.10 -1.83
N TYR A 61 -7.97 2.26 -1.69
CA TYR A 61 -8.56 3.51 -1.25
C TYR A 61 -8.59 4.49 -2.42
N ASN A 62 -9.75 5.09 -2.65
CA ASN A 62 -9.93 6.14 -3.65
C ASN A 62 -10.78 7.27 -3.08
N GLY A 63 -10.21 8.47 -2.99
CA GLY A 63 -10.85 9.58 -2.31
C GLY A 63 -9.95 10.80 -2.13
N SER A 64 -10.32 11.65 -1.19
CA SER A 64 -9.57 12.87 -0.88
C SER A 64 -9.61 13.22 0.59
N LEU A 65 -8.69 14.10 0.99
CA LEU A 65 -8.64 14.74 2.30
C LEU A 65 -8.08 16.15 2.16
N THR A 66 -8.18 16.93 3.24
CA THR A 66 -7.52 18.23 3.39
C THR A 66 -6.43 18.12 4.44
N ALA A 67 -5.18 18.41 4.06
CA ALA A 67 -4.02 18.43 4.94
C ALA A 67 -4.11 19.56 5.99
N PRO A 68 -3.32 19.52 7.09
CA PRO A 68 -3.32 20.59 8.09
C PRO A 68 -3.10 21.99 7.50
N ALA A 69 -2.22 22.09 6.49
CA ALA A 69 -1.89 23.33 5.79
C ALA A 69 -3.02 23.88 4.90
N GLY A 70 -4.10 23.10 4.69
CA GLY A 70 -5.21 23.46 3.81
C GLY A 70 -5.11 22.90 2.40
N ASP A 71 -4.01 22.20 2.08
CA ASP A 71 -3.83 21.55 0.78
C ASP A 71 -4.83 20.41 0.58
N LYS A 72 -5.46 20.39 -0.60
CA LYS A 72 -6.34 19.30 -0.99
C LYS A 72 -5.51 18.15 -1.54
N VAL A 73 -5.62 16.98 -0.92
CA VAL A 73 -4.93 15.77 -1.35
C VAL A 73 -5.96 14.78 -1.89
N THR A 74 -5.84 14.39 -3.16
CA THR A 74 -6.64 13.30 -3.74
C THR A 74 -5.74 12.09 -3.89
N MET A 75 -6.23 10.89 -3.61
CA MET A 75 -5.41 9.67 -3.65
C MET A 75 -6.19 8.51 -4.24
N ARG A 76 -5.46 7.69 -5.00
CA ARG A 76 -5.86 6.37 -5.44
C ARG A 76 -4.71 5.42 -5.13
N VAL A 77 -4.76 4.77 -3.96
CA VAL A 77 -3.68 3.93 -3.45
C VAL A 77 -4.21 2.56 -3.05
N THR A 78 -3.42 1.53 -3.31
CA THR A 78 -3.65 0.20 -2.75
C THR A 78 -2.63 -0.03 -1.65
N VAL A 79 -3.10 -0.37 -0.46
CA VAL A 79 -2.28 -0.55 0.75
C VAL A 79 -2.41 -2.01 1.21
N THR A 80 -1.28 -2.66 1.48
CA THR A 80 -1.23 -4.01 2.05
C THR A 80 -1.49 -3.96 3.56
N LYS A 81 -1.78 -5.11 4.16
CA LYS A 81 -1.87 -5.24 5.62
C LYS A 81 -0.56 -4.88 6.35
N ALA A 82 0.60 -5.00 5.69
CA ALA A 82 1.89 -4.63 6.27
C ALA A 82 2.24 -3.15 6.08
N GLY A 83 1.38 -2.36 5.42
CA GLY A 83 1.57 -0.92 5.23
C GLY A 83 2.34 -0.54 3.96
N GLU A 84 2.74 -1.50 3.12
CA GLU A 84 3.25 -1.16 1.80
C GLU A 84 2.13 -0.60 0.94
N ALA A 85 2.45 0.44 0.17
CA ALA A 85 1.47 1.12 -0.65
C ALA A 85 2.02 1.44 -2.04
N ILE A 86 1.14 1.39 -3.03
CA ILE A 86 1.42 1.83 -4.40
C ILE A 86 0.19 2.55 -4.95
N GLY A 87 0.40 3.58 -5.76
CA GLY A 87 -0.67 4.23 -6.50
C GLY A 87 -0.31 5.64 -6.92
N ASP A 88 -1.34 6.48 -7.01
CA ASP A 88 -1.23 7.87 -7.43
C ASP A 88 -1.82 8.78 -6.35
N LEU A 89 -1.25 9.97 -6.21
CA LEU A 89 -1.85 11.07 -5.46
C LEU A 89 -1.82 12.36 -6.27
N SER A 90 -2.62 13.33 -5.87
CA SER A 90 -2.44 14.71 -6.28
C SER A 90 -2.54 15.65 -5.10
N VAL A 91 -1.72 16.70 -5.10
CA VAL A 91 -1.79 17.82 -4.14
C VAL A 91 -2.17 19.06 -4.93
N ASN A 92 -3.32 19.67 -4.61
CA ASN A 92 -3.86 20.82 -5.35
C ASN A 92 -3.85 20.58 -6.88
N ASP A 93 -4.34 19.40 -7.28
CA ASP A 93 -4.45 18.90 -8.67
C ASP A 93 -3.12 18.61 -9.39
N LEU A 94 -1.98 18.68 -8.68
CA LEU A 94 -0.67 18.28 -9.23
C LEU A 94 -0.40 16.83 -8.90
N ALA A 95 -0.24 15.99 -9.93
CA ALA A 95 -0.11 14.55 -9.78
C ALA A 95 1.30 14.10 -9.36
N ALA A 96 1.35 13.03 -8.56
CA ALA A 96 2.54 12.29 -8.20
C ALA A 96 2.22 10.79 -8.11
N ALA A 97 3.16 9.94 -8.52
CA ALA A 97 3.14 8.53 -8.18
C ALA A 97 3.63 8.33 -6.75
N VAL A 98 3.04 7.36 -6.05
CA VAL A 98 3.31 7.04 -4.65
C VAL A 98 3.83 5.61 -4.55
N LEU A 99 4.87 5.45 -3.73
CA LEU A 99 5.36 4.16 -3.30
C LEU A 99 5.70 4.23 -1.81
N VAL A 100 5.17 3.32 -1.01
CA VAL A 100 5.56 3.12 0.39
C VAL A 100 6.12 1.72 0.52
N VAL A 101 7.39 1.61 0.86
CA VAL A 101 8.10 0.34 1.06
C VAL A 101 9.03 0.51 2.24
N ASP A 102 9.07 -0.49 3.14
CA ASP A 102 9.87 -0.44 4.37
C ASP A 102 9.61 0.86 5.17
N HIS A 103 8.31 1.16 5.37
CA HIS A 103 7.82 2.34 6.10
C HIS A 103 8.35 3.69 5.56
N THR A 104 8.85 3.70 4.33
CA THR A 104 9.44 4.90 3.70
C THR A 104 8.61 5.31 2.51
N LEU A 105 8.17 6.58 2.53
CA LEU A 105 7.44 7.19 1.43
C LEU A 105 8.40 7.67 0.34
N TYR A 106 8.10 7.28 -0.90
CA TYR A 106 8.73 7.75 -2.11
C TYR A 106 7.68 8.37 -3.03
N LEU A 107 8.05 9.49 -3.65
CA LEU A 107 7.21 10.22 -4.58
C LEU A 107 7.94 10.41 -5.90
N LYS A 108 7.20 10.34 -7.01
CA LYS A 108 7.69 10.71 -8.33
C LYS A 108 6.69 11.65 -8.99
N ALA A 109 7.12 12.86 -9.30
CA ALA A 109 6.25 13.91 -9.80
C ALA A 109 6.99 14.85 -10.76
N GLY A 110 6.23 15.59 -11.57
CA GLY A 110 6.77 16.58 -12.49
C GLY A 110 7.26 17.85 -11.78
N LEU A 111 7.92 18.74 -12.53
CA LEU A 111 8.50 19.99 -12.02
C LEU A 111 7.50 20.87 -11.25
N ASP A 112 6.30 21.06 -11.80
CA ASP A 112 5.27 21.94 -11.21
C ASP A 112 4.81 21.46 -9.82
N PHE A 113 4.78 20.15 -9.61
CA PHE A 113 4.47 19.57 -8.30
C PHE A 113 5.53 19.98 -7.28
N TRP A 114 6.81 19.78 -7.61
CA TRP A 114 7.92 20.08 -6.71
C TRP A 114 8.08 21.56 -6.40
N LEU A 115 7.81 22.44 -7.37
CA LEU A 115 7.86 23.90 -7.16
C LEU A 115 6.76 24.42 -6.24
N LYS A 116 5.60 23.76 -6.22
CA LYS A 116 4.44 24.17 -5.41
C LYS A 116 4.35 23.42 -4.08
N LEU A 117 5.12 22.37 -3.91
CA LEU A 117 5.13 21.59 -2.67
C LEU A 117 5.89 22.34 -1.58
N SER A 118 5.17 22.72 -0.52
CA SER A 118 5.76 23.38 0.64
C SER A 118 6.89 22.54 1.25
N GLY A 119 8.02 23.18 1.56
CA GLY A 119 9.17 22.52 2.19
C GLY A 119 10.22 21.98 1.21
N VAL A 120 10.01 22.09 -0.11
CA VAL A 120 11.03 21.81 -1.13
C VAL A 120 11.57 23.14 -1.66
N PRO A 121 12.90 23.40 -1.59
CA PRO A 121 13.47 24.62 -2.17
C PRO A 121 13.31 24.64 -3.70
N ASP A 122 13.01 25.81 -4.28
CA ASP A 122 12.86 26.00 -5.74
C ASP A 122 14.07 25.48 -6.54
N THR A 123 15.28 25.60 -5.98
CA THR A 123 16.52 25.12 -6.59
C THR A 123 16.62 23.59 -6.65
N THR A 124 15.86 22.88 -5.82
CA THR A 124 15.82 21.41 -5.76
C THR A 124 14.90 20.85 -6.83
N ALA A 125 13.76 21.51 -7.07
CA ALA A 125 12.68 21.01 -7.92
C ALA A 125 13.12 20.59 -9.35
N PRO A 126 13.94 21.35 -10.10
CA PRO A 126 14.44 20.92 -11.42
C PRO A 126 15.30 19.66 -11.39
N THR A 127 16.00 19.40 -10.27
CA THR A 127 16.87 18.23 -10.14
C THR A 127 16.07 16.95 -9.92
N VAL A 128 14.98 17.05 -9.16
CA VAL A 128 14.16 15.90 -8.77
C VAL A 128 12.90 15.69 -9.63
N ALA A 129 12.62 16.60 -10.56
CA ALA A 129 11.53 16.46 -11.51
C ALA A 129 11.62 15.13 -12.27
N ASP A 130 10.50 14.41 -12.29
CA ASP A 130 10.33 13.09 -12.90
C ASP A 130 11.23 11.99 -12.34
N GLN A 131 11.79 12.19 -11.14
CA GLN A 131 12.61 11.23 -10.41
C GLN A 131 11.88 10.74 -9.16
N TRP A 132 12.22 9.52 -8.73
CA TRP A 132 11.82 9.05 -7.42
C TRP A 132 12.57 9.83 -6.34
N VAL A 133 11.86 10.28 -5.32
CA VAL A 133 12.36 11.08 -4.21
C VAL A 133 11.87 10.49 -2.91
N LYS A 134 12.79 10.24 -1.97
CA LYS A 134 12.43 9.93 -0.60
C LYS A 134 11.79 11.17 0.04
N ALA A 135 10.56 11.05 0.50
CA ALA A 135 9.82 12.13 1.11
C ALA A 135 9.48 11.78 2.57
N PRO A 136 9.70 12.67 3.54
CA PRO A 136 9.18 12.47 4.88
C PRO A 136 7.66 12.63 4.84
N GLY A 137 6.91 11.83 5.61
CA GLY A 137 5.43 11.91 5.63
C GLY A 137 4.89 13.31 6.00
N VAL A 138 5.65 14.09 6.76
CA VAL A 138 5.30 15.49 7.08
C VAL A 138 5.29 16.41 5.86
N LEU A 139 5.97 16.08 4.76
CA LEU A 139 6.04 16.92 3.56
C LEU A 139 4.67 17.04 2.87
N LEU A 140 3.88 15.96 2.87
CA LEU A 140 2.51 15.99 2.35
C LEU A 140 1.50 16.49 3.39
N GLY A 141 1.94 16.72 4.63
CA GLY A 141 1.06 16.96 5.78
C GLY A 141 0.18 15.75 6.15
N VAL A 142 0.52 14.55 5.62
CA VAL A 142 -0.29 13.33 5.68
C VAL A 142 0.66 12.14 5.76
N ASP A 143 0.49 11.31 6.78
CA ASP A 143 1.17 10.03 6.90
C ASP A 143 0.29 8.93 6.30
N ILE A 144 0.58 8.56 5.04
CA ILE A 144 -0.20 7.59 4.26
C ILE A 144 -0.26 6.24 4.97
N GLU A 145 0.88 5.76 5.46
CA GLU A 145 0.97 4.47 6.13
C GLU A 145 0.06 4.45 7.37
N ARG A 146 0.17 5.48 8.21
CA ARG A 146 -0.59 5.54 9.46
C ARG A 146 -2.08 5.82 9.28
N ILE A 147 -2.47 6.52 8.22
CA ILE A 147 -3.88 6.84 7.96
C ILE A 147 -4.60 5.66 7.31
N PHE A 148 -3.93 4.90 6.44
CA PHE A 148 -4.56 3.82 5.67
C PHE A 148 -4.22 2.41 6.15
N ASP A 149 -3.42 2.28 7.22
CA ASP A 149 -3.24 1.01 7.90
C ASP A 149 -4.58 0.46 8.39
N THR A 150 -4.90 -0.76 7.94
CA THR A 150 -6.17 -1.45 8.24
C THR A 150 -6.38 -1.70 9.73
N GLU A 151 -5.32 -1.78 10.53
CA GLU A 151 -5.42 -2.02 11.97
C GLU A 151 -5.76 -0.73 12.74
N THR A 152 -5.14 0.39 12.37
CA THR A 152 -5.31 1.69 13.06
C THR A 152 -6.39 2.59 12.48
N LEU A 153 -6.70 2.51 11.17
CA LEU A 153 -7.76 3.29 10.51
C LEU A 153 -9.12 3.19 11.23
N PRO A 154 -9.59 2.03 11.70
CA PRO A 154 -10.84 1.94 12.46
C PRO A 154 -10.89 2.83 13.70
N SER A 155 -9.75 3.15 14.33
CA SER A 155 -9.71 4.06 15.48
C SER A 155 -10.07 5.51 15.13
N LEU A 156 -10.08 5.84 13.83
CA LEU A 156 -10.40 7.16 13.29
C LEU A 156 -11.90 7.34 13.05
N PHE A 157 -12.67 6.25 12.94
CA PHE A 157 -14.09 6.29 12.55
C PHE A 157 -15.02 6.91 13.60
N GLY A 158 -14.55 7.03 14.84
CA GLY A 158 -15.35 7.52 15.95
C GLY A 158 -16.33 6.48 16.49
N LYS A 159 -17.16 6.91 17.43
CA LYS A 159 -18.24 6.09 17.99
C LYS A 159 -19.50 6.29 17.15
N PRO A 160 -20.19 5.22 16.73
CA PRO A 160 -21.53 5.33 16.16
C PRO A 160 -22.43 6.13 17.10
N LEU A 161 -23.24 7.04 16.54
CA LEU A 161 -24.29 7.70 17.31
C LEU A 161 -25.37 6.65 17.70
N PRO A 162 -26.18 6.91 18.75
CA PRO A 162 -27.23 5.98 19.15
C PRO A 162 -28.09 5.57 17.96
N ASP A 163 -28.35 4.27 17.85
CA ASP A 163 -29.05 3.71 16.69
C ASP A 163 -30.40 4.40 16.52
N PRO A 164 -30.70 4.94 15.32
CA PRO A 164 -32.06 5.32 15.01
C PRO A 164 -32.93 4.04 14.98
N PRO A 165 -34.26 4.16 15.08
CA PRO A 165 -35.17 3.05 14.80
C PRO A 165 -34.76 2.31 13.51
N PRO A 166 -34.85 0.96 13.43
CA PRO A 166 -34.34 0.19 12.29
C PRO A 166 -34.86 0.63 10.92
N ASP A 167 -36.06 1.19 10.87
CA ASP A 167 -36.73 1.76 9.70
C ASP A 167 -36.25 3.18 9.34
N ALA A 168 -35.58 3.87 10.26
CA ALA A 168 -35.01 5.20 10.06
C ALA A 168 -33.52 5.18 9.64
N VAL A 169 -32.88 4.01 9.57
CA VAL A 169 -31.50 3.90 9.04
C VAL A 169 -31.52 4.25 7.55
N LYS A 170 -30.87 5.37 7.20
CA LYS A 170 -30.81 5.86 5.84
C LYS A 170 -30.02 4.88 4.96
N ARG A 171 -30.65 4.43 3.89
CA ARG A 171 -30.04 3.61 2.83
C ARG A 171 -29.67 4.49 1.66
N THR A 172 -28.51 4.23 1.06
CA THR A 172 -28.01 4.99 -0.08
C THR A 172 -27.24 4.09 -1.04
N LYS A 173 -26.89 4.60 -2.22
CA LYS A 173 -25.97 3.93 -3.15
C LYS A 173 -24.62 4.62 -3.14
N VAL A 174 -23.57 3.86 -2.91
CA VAL A 174 -22.18 4.32 -3.01
C VAL A 174 -21.49 3.50 -4.10
N ALA A 175 -21.04 4.18 -5.17
CA ALA A 175 -20.43 3.52 -6.34
C ALA A 175 -21.28 2.35 -6.90
N GLY A 176 -22.62 2.47 -6.84
CA GLY A 176 -23.56 1.45 -7.31
C GLY A 176 -23.94 0.38 -6.28
N GLN A 177 -23.21 0.27 -5.16
CA GLN A 177 -23.49 -0.66 -4.06
C GLN A 177 -24.48 -0.08 -3.05
N ASP A 178 -25.48 -0.86 -2.65
CA ASP A 178 -26.40 -0.48 -1.57
C ASP A 178 -25.66 -0.45 -0.23
N ALA A 179 -25.76 0.67 0.48
CA ALA A 179 -25.08 0.92 1.74
C ALA A 179 -26.04 1.52 2.80
N LEU A 180 -25.75 1.23 4.07
CA LEU A 180 -26.30 1.92 5.23
C LEU A 180 -25.42 3.13 5.54
N GLU A 181 -26.04 4.28 5.68
CA GLU A 181 -25.38 5.50 6.16
C GLU A 181 -25.43 5.51 7.69
N VAL A 182 -24.25 5.44 8.33
CA VAL A 182 -24.11 5.33 9.78
C VAL A 182 -23.40 6.56 10.33
N PRO A 183 -24.13 7.50 10.95
CA PRO A 183 -23.52 8.65 11.60
C PRO A 183 -22.63 8.26 12.78
N THR A 184 -21.49 8.94 12.91
CA THR A 184 -20.55 8.83 14.02
C THR A 184 -20.27 10.20 14.63
N ASP A 185 -19.61 10.25 15.79
CA ASP A 185 -19.13 11.52 16.36
C ASP A 185 -17.98 12.18 15.57
N LYS A 186 -17.49 11.52 14.50
CA LYS A 186 -16.44 12.01 13.60
C LYS A 186 -16.90 12.26 12.17
N GLY A 187 -18.05 11.75 11.77
CA GLY A 187 -18.58 11.89 10.42
C GLY A 187 -19.60 10.81 10.10
N VAL A 188 -19.43 10.14 8.97
CA VAL A 188 -20.37 9.15 8.46
C VAL A 188 -19.60 7.95 7.89
N LEU A 189 -20.03 6.74 8.25
CA LEU A 189 -19.57 5.51 7.63
C LEU A 189 -20.64 4.98 6.69
N PHE A 190 -20.22 4.38 5.59
CA PHE A 190 -21.09 3.69 4.63
C PHE A 190 -20.70 2.22 4.62
N VAL A 191 -21.55 1.38 5.20
CA VAL A 191 -21.36 -0.07 5.29
C VAL A 191 -22.34 -0.78 4.36
N GLY A 192 -21.99 -1.93 3.79
CA GLY A 192 -22.89 -2.66 2.90
C GLY A 192 -24.27 -2.90 3.53
N ALA A 193 -25.36 -2.75 2.76
CA ALA A 193 -26.72 -2.89 3.28
C ALA A 193 -27.12 -4.32 3.67
N ASN A 194 -26.35 -5.30 3.21
CA ASN A 194 -26.52 -6.72 3.45
C ASN A 194 -25.18 -7.32 3.91
N ALA A 195 -25.23 -8.50 4.54
CA ALA A 195 -24.03 -9.28 4.82
C ALA A 195 -23.18 -9.42 3.53
N PRO A 196 -21.86 -9.22 3.61
CA PRO A 196 -21.03 -9.21 4.83
C PRO A 196 -20.96 -7.88 5.60
N TYR A 197 -21.68 -6.83 5.20
CA TYR A 197 -21.61 -5.48 5.79
C TYR A 197 -20.25 -4.77 5.66
N GLY A 198 -19.40 -5.19 4.73
CA GLY A 198 -18.09 -4.58 4.50
C GLY A 198 -18.15 -3.06 4.33
N LEU A 199 -17.08 -2.38 4.76
CA LEU A 199 -16.96 -0.93 4.63
C LEU A 199 -16.84 -0.55 3.15
N VAL A 200 -17.70 0.35 2.68
CA VAL A 200 -17.76 0.81 1.28
C VAL A 200 -17.16 2.20 1.14
N ARG A 201 -17.41 3.07 2.13
CA ARG A 201 -16.90 4.44 2.16
C ARG A 201 -16.88 4.98 3.59
N PHE A 202 -16.02 5.94 3.86
CA PHE A 202 -16.09 6.78 5.05
C PHE A 202 -15.92 8.25 4.68
N ASP A 203 -16.70 9.10 5.34
CA ASP A 203 -16.67 10.57 5.23
C ASP A 203 -16.47 11.15 6.64
N LEU A 204 -15.23 11.43 7.02
CA LEU A 204 -14.85 11.95 8.33
C LEU A 204 -14.54 13.44 8.24
N THR A 205 -15.15 14.24 9.11
CA THR A 205 -14.92 15.69 9.16
C THR A 205 -13.51 16.05 9.65
N LYS A 206 -12.99 15.27 10.61
CA LYS A 206 -11.66 15.44 11.21
C LYS A 206 -11.13 14.08 11.65
N SER A 207 -9.82 13.89 11.52
CA SER A 207 -9.11 12.71 11.99
C SER A 207 -7.74 13.07 12.57
N GLY A 208 -7.16 12.17 13.36
CA GLY A 208 -5.88 12.33 14.04
C GLY A 208 -5.89 13.31 15.22
N LYS A 209 -4.83 13.24 16.04
CA LYS A 209 -4.65 14.10 17.23
C LYS A 209 -3.49 15.08 17.08
N THR A 210 -2.50 14.73 16.28
CA THR A 210 -1.25 15.48 16.10
C THR A 210 -0.86 15.49 14.63
N ASP A 211 -0.15 16.51 14.18
CA ASP A 211 0.49 16.48 12.86
C ASP A 211 1.51 15.31 12.80
N PRO A 212 1.69 14.65 11.64
CA PRO A 212 1.01 14.83 10.34
C PRO A 212 -0.30 14.02 10.20
N THR A 213 -0.87 13.49 11.28
CA THR A 213 -2.12 12.70 11.22
C THR A 213 -3.39 13.54 11.29
N LYS A 214 -3.26 14.85 11.60
CA LYS A 214 -4.38 15.76 11.82
C LYS A 214 -4.97 16.27 10.49
N VAL A 215 -5.79 15.45 9.86
CA VAL A 215 -6.42 15.76 8.56
C VAL A 215 -7.91 16.10 8.70
N ARG A 216 -8.46 16.79 7.71
CA ARG A 216 -9.88 17.18 7.62
C ARG A 216 -10.52 16.64 6.34
N ASP A 217 -11.84 16.56 6.33
CA ASP A 217 -12.65 16.23 5.14
C ASP A 217 -12.20 14.91 4.45
N LEU A 218 -11.88 13.88 5.24
CA LEU A 218 -11.45 12.59 4.71
C LEU A 218 -12.65 11.88 4.11
N ALA A 219 -12.61 11.62 2.81
CA ALA A 219 -13.74 11.08 2.07
C ALA A 219 -13.23 10.01 1.09
N PHE A 220 -13.25 8.74 1.52
CA PHE A 220 -12.64 7.63 0.77
C PHE A 220 -13.61 6.48 0.55
N SER A 221 -13.66 6.00 -0.68
CA SER A 221 -14.19 4.67 -1.01
C SER A 221 -13.16 3.59 -0.70
N VAL A 222 -13.67 2.42 -0.32
CA VAL A 222 -12.90 1.28 0.16
C VAL A 222 -13.31 0.04 -0.63
N THR A 223 -12.33 -0.64 -1.21
CA THR A 223 -12.54 -1.90 -1.94
C THR A 223 -11.51 -2.93 -1.47
N ASP A 224 -11.96 -4.15 -1.18
CA ASP A 224 -11.04 -5.26 -0.91
C ASP A 224 -10.16 -5.55 -2.14
N ALA A 225 -8.84 -5.58 -1.93
CA ALA A 225 -7.85 -5.90 -2.94
C ALA A 225 -7.06 -7.18 -2.58
N THR A 226 -7.53 -7.95 -1.60
CA THR A 226 -6.87 -9.19 -1.16
C THR A 226 -6.71 -10.19 -2.30
N GLY A 227 -7.67 -10.23 -3.24
CA GLY A 227 -7.59 -11.03 -4.46
C GLY A 227 -6.44 -10.68 -5.40
N ASP A 228 -5.80 -9.51 -5.26
CA ASP A 228 -4.73 -9.07 -6.16
C ASP A 228 -3.35 -9.03 -5.47
N MET A 229 -3.24 -9.50 -4.23
CA MET A 229 -2.00 -9.39 -3.44
C MET A 229 -0.75 -9.90 -4.14
N ALA A 230 -0.83 -11.03 -4.85
CA ALA A 230 0.33 -11.54 -5.58
C ALA A 230 0.80 -10.57 -6.68
N ALA A 231 -0.15 -9.94 -7.40
CA ALA A 231 0.18 -8.94 -8.41
C ALA A 231 0.70 -7.66 -7.75
N LEU A 232 0.04 -7.20 -6.70
CA LEU A 232 0.44 -6.05 -5.90
C LEU A 232 1.89 -6.16 -5.40
N TYR A 233 2.30 -7.29 -4.82
CA TYR A 233 3.68 -7.48 -4.35
C TYR A 233 4.69 -7.55 -5.50
N ARG A 234 4.32 -8.07 -6.68
CA ARG A 234 5.19 -8.01 -7.87
C ARG A 234 5.37 -6.56 -8.34
N ASP A 235 4.31 -5.78 -8.35
CA ASP A 235 4.34 -4.38 -8.76
C ASP A 235 5.15 -3.54 -7.77
N LEU A 236 4.96 -3.75 -6.46
CA LEU A 236 5.78 -3.15 -5.41
C LEU A 236 7.27 -3.50 -5.59
N ALA A 237 7.60 -4.77 -5.83
CA ALA A 237 8.98 -5.19 -6.06
C ALA A 237 9.59 -4.58 -7.34
N ALA A 238 8.80 -4.46 -8.40
CA ALA A 238 9.22 -3.82 -9.65
C ALA A 238 9.48 -2.32 -9.45
N ARG A 239 8.57 -1.59 -8.79
CA ARG A 239 8.74 -0.18 -8.47
C ARG A 239 9.89 0.07 -7.48
N THR A 240 10.09 -0.82 -6.52
CA THR A 240 11.23 -0.76 -5.59
C THR A 240 12.57 -0.81 -6.34
N ALA A 241 12.66 -1.63 -7.41
CA ALA A 241 13.87 -1.69 -8.22
C ALA A 241 14.16 -0.38 -8.99
N GLU A 242 13.14 0.45 -9.27
CA GLU A 242 13.33 1.77 -9.86
C GLU A 242 13.98 2.78 -8.89
N LEU A 243 14.00 2.48 -7.59
CA LEU A 243 14.55 3.38 -6.56
C LEU A 243 16.09 3.40 -6.52
N GLU A 244 16.78 2.59 -7.34
CA GLU A 244 18.25 2.58 -7.46
C GLU A 244 18.82 3.97 -7.79
N THR A 245 18.04 4.81 -8.48
CA THR A 245 18.41 6.18 -8.85
C THR A 245 17.62 7.25 -8.09
N ALA A 246 16.90 6.87 -7.04
CA ALA A 246 16.08 7.81 -6.29
C ALA A 246 16.92 8.78 -5.44
N TYR A 247 16.45 10.00 -5.34
CA TYR A 247 17.10 11.08 -4.59
C TYR A 247 16.62 11.16 -3.14
N ASP A 248 17.51 11.62 -2.26
CA ASP A 248 17.19 12.02 -0.90
C ASP A 248 17.62 13.49 -0.69
N PRO A 249 16.76 14.47 -1.02
CA PRO A 249 17.09 15.88 -0.87
C PRO A 249 17.21 16.32 0.59
N PHE A 250 16.78 15.48 1.54
CA PHE A 250 16.85 15.76 2.97
C PHE A 250 18.14 15.25 3.61
N THR A 251 18.88 14.40 2.90
CA THR A 251 20.22 13.98 3.30
C THR A 251 21.26 15.01 2.84
N GLY A 252 21.87 15.69 3.82
CA GLY A 252 22.79 16.80 3.57
C GLY A 252 24.08 16.38 2.85
N VAL A 253 24.30 16.94 1.67
CA VAL A 253 25.60 16.93 0.97
C VAL A 253 26.04 18.37 0.81
N ARG A 254 27.15 18.74 1.43
CA ARG A 254 27.73 20.07 1.26
C ARG A 254 28.51 20.12 -0.05
N GLN A 255 28.13 21.07 -0.89
CA GLN A 255 28.78 21.39 -2.16
C GLN A 255 29.96 22.33 -1.90
N GLY A 256 31.14 21.97 -2.41
CA GLY A 256 32.40 22.73 -2.31
C GLY A 256 32.72 23.51 -3.58
N THR A 257 34.02 23.74 -3.83
CA THR A 257 34.45 24.42 -5.07
C THR A 257 34.28 23.50 -6.28
N HIS A 258 34.29 24.09 -7.48
CA HIS A 258 34.30 23.33 -8.73
C HIS A 258 35.39 23.84 -9.67
N ARG A 259 35.83 22.98 -10.58
CA ARG A 259 36.77 23.33 -11.66
C ARG A 259 36.43 22.59 -12.94
N PHE A 260 36.77 23.19 -14.07
CA PHE A 260 36.72 22.52 -15.36
C PHE A 260 38.03 21.77 -15.61
N GLN A 261 37.92 20.56 -16.18
CA GLN A 261 39.06 19.70 -16.45
C GLN A 261 38.90 18.99 -17.80
N ASN A 262 40.03 18.72 -18.47
CA ASN A 262 40.10 17.97 -19.73
C ASN A 262 39.19 18.54 -20.84
N CYS A 263 39.14 19.87 -20.97
CA CYS A 263 38.27 20.55 -21.93
C CYS A 263 38.90 20.64 -23.31
N GLY A 264 38.41 19.79 -24.21
CA GLY A 264 38.81 19.68 -25.61
C GLY A 264 37.61 19.53 -26.54
N VAL A 265 37.89 19.37 -27.84
CA VAL A 265 36.86 19.20 -28.88
C VAL A 265 35.89 18.06 -28.55
N ALA A 266 36.40 16.95 -27.99
CA ALA A 266 35.60 15.76 -27.74
C ALA A 266 34.74 15.87 -26.47
N SER A 267 35.23 16.56 -25.43
CA SER A 267 34.54 16.62 -24.14
C SER A 267 35.10 17.72 -23.23
N CYS A 268 34.38 18.04 -22.17
CA CYS A 268 34.87 18.85 -21.05
C CYS A 268 34.20 18.34 -19.77
N ALA A 269 34.96 18.27 -18.68
CA ALA A 269 34.46 17.77 -17.42
C ALA A 269 34.37 18.89 -16.39
N ILE A 270 33.33 18.85 -15.56
CA ILE A 270 33.29 19.60 -14.30
C ILE A 270 33.63 18.63 -13.17
N VAL A 271 34.58 19.04 -12.32
CA VAL A 271 34.93 18.34 -11.09
C VAL A 271 34.45 19.18 -9.92
N VAL A 272 33.56 18.62 -9.10
CA VAL A 272 32.97 19.30 -7.95
C VAL A 272 33.46 18.64 -6.67
N GLU A 273 33.79 19.46 -5.68
CA GLU A 273 34.10 19.01 -4.33
C GLU A 273 32.80 18.78 -3.55
N LEU A 274 32.76 17.71 -2.77
CA LEU A 274 31.60 17.29 -2.00
C LEU A 274 32.04 16.94 -0.58
N THR A 275 31.19 17.20 0.41
CA THR A 275 31.35 16.64 1.76
C THR A 275 30.03 16.04 2.20
N ASN A 276 30.04 14.78 2.63
CA ASN A 276 28.89 14.21 3.32
C ASN A 276 28.80 14.81 4.72
N VAL A 277 27.78 15.63 4.99
CA VAL A 277 27.54 16.21 6.32
C VAL A 277 26.51 15.42 7.14
N GLY A 278 26.00 14.33 6.56
CA GLY A 278 25.10 13.38 7.22
C GLY A 278 25.82 12.42 8.16
N LYS A 279 25.02 11.59 8.84
CA LYS A 279 25.48 10.59 9.82
C LYS A 279 25.65 9.19 9.23
N GLN A 280 25.24 8.99 7.98
CA GLN A 280 25.30 7.71 7.29
C GLN A 280 26.13 7.85 6.02
N PRO A 281 26.73 6.77 5.49
CA PRO A 281 27.37 6.80 4.17
C PRO A 281 26.36 7.15 3.08
N VAL A 282 26.75 8.00 2.13
CA VAL A 282 25.83 8.46 1.07
C VAL A 282 26.44 8.30 -0.31
N ARG A 283 25.65 7.81 -1.26
CA ARG A 283 25.94 7.96 -2.69
C ARG A 283 25.49 9.35 -3.11
N VAL A 284 26.22 9.99 -4.02
CA VAL A 284 25.88 11.32 -4.52
C VAL A 284 25.74 11.27 -6.02
N ALA A 285 24.65 11.80 -6.55
CA ALA A 285 24.47 12.07 -7.97
C ALA A 285 24.79 13.54 -8.24
N ILE A 286 25.50 13.79 -9.33
CA ILE A 286 25.74 15.13 -9.87
C ILE A 286 25.10 15.20 -11.24
N ARG A 287 24.35 16.28 -11.46
CA ARG A 287 23.85 16.67 -12.76
C ARG A 287 24.39 18.04 -13.10
N ALA A 288 24.81 18.24 -14.34
CA ALA A 288 25.22 19.56 -14.82
C ALA A 288 24.61 19.86 -16.19
N THR A 289 24.07 21.06 -16.34
CA THR A 289 23.62 21.63 -17.61
C THR A 289 24.60 22.68 -18.05
N TRP A 290 25.11 22.55 -19.27
CA TRP A 290 26.14 23.41 -19.80
C TRP A 290 25.55 24.42 -20.77
N THR A 291 26.03 25.66 -20.69
CA THR A 291 25.59 26.74 -21.55
C THR A 291 26.78 27.47 -22.18
N ALA A 292 26.60 27.95 -23.42
CA ALA A 292 27.51 28.89 -24.06
C ALA A 292 26.73 29.91 -24.87
N GLY A 293 27.09 31.19 -24.73
CA GLY A 293 26.36 32.28 -25.39
C GLY A 293 24.86 32.28 -25.09
N GLY A 294 24.46 31.90 -23.87
CA GLY A 294 23.06 31.80 -23.44
C GLY A 294 22.30 30.56 -23.93
N ASN A 295 22.91 29.68 -24.73
CA ASN A 295 22.27 28.48 -25.26
C ASN A 295 22.76 27.23 -24.53
N ALA A 296 21.86 26.27 -24.29
CA ALA A 296 22.24 24.96 -23.77
C ALA A 296 23.09 24.21 -24.80
N ILE A 297 24.28 23.77 -24.39
CA ILE A 297 25.21 22.98 -25.20
C ILE A 297 25.31 21.52 -24.75
N GLY A 298 24.47 21.11 -23.80
CA GLY A 298 24.27 19.73 -23.37
C GLY A 298 24.24 19.58 -21.86
N SER A 299 24.17 18.34 -21.39
CA SER A 299 24.19 18.00 -19.97
C SER A 299 25.05 16.77 -19.72
N CYS A 300 25.42 16.57 -18.46
CA CYS A 300 26.03 15.33 -18.00
C CYS A 300 25.41 14.91 -16.66
N ASP A 301 25.51 13.62 -16.38
CA ASP A 301 25.12 13.02 -15.10
C ASP A 301 26.25 12.09 -14.64
N SER A 302 26.54 12.09 -13.34
CA SER A 302 27.58 11.26 -12.73
C SER A 302 27.16 10.83 -11.33
N ARG A 303 27.73 9.73 -10.84
CA ARG A 303 27.47 9.19 -9.51
C ARG A 303 28.78 8.84 -8.83
N VAL A 304 28.87 9.12 -7.54
CA VAL A 304 30.04 8.83 -6.70
C VAL A 304 29.63 8.28 -5.34
N GLY A 305 30.58 7.62 -4.69
CA GLY A 305 30.46 7.18 -3.31
C GLY A 305 30.43 5.66 -3.16
N PRO A 306 30.07 5.16 -1.96
CA PRO A 306 29.56 5.95 -0.84
C PRO A 306 30.64 6.85 -0.20
N LEU A 307 30.27 8.10 0.12
CA LEU A 307 31.06 8.99 0.98
C LEU A 307 30.68 8.72 2.44
N GLN A 308 31.65 8.38 3.28
CA GLN A 308 31.46 8.18 4.72
C GLN A 308 31.06 9.50 5.42
N PRO A 309 30.46 9.45 6.62
CA PRO A 309 30.13 10.65 7.40
C PRO A 309 31.35 11.59 7.56
N ASN A 310 31.17 12.87 7.30
CA ASN A 310 32.21 13.91 7.29
C ASN A 310 33.35 13.69 6.27
N GLN A 311 33.22 12.72 5.36
CA GLN A 311 34.22 12.47 4.32
C GLN A 311 34.07 13.51 3.19
N ALA A 312 35.18 14.15 2.85
CA ALA A 312 35.31 14.92 1.63
C ALA A 312 35.59 14.00 0.43
N GLY A 313 35.04 14.34 -0.73
CA GLY A 313 35.28 13.64 -1.98
C GLY A 313 35.15 14.60 -3.17
N THR A 314 35.44 14.09 -4.35
CA THR A 314 35.21 14.80 -5.60
C THR A 314 34.39 13.94 -6.51
N ALA A 315 33.58 14.56 -7.37
CA ALA A 315 33.02 13.83 -8.49
C ALA A 315 32.99 14.61 -9.78
N THR A 316 33.07 13.84 -10.86
CA THR A 316 33.39 14.32 -12.20
C THR A 316 32.24 14.03 -13.12
N CYS A 317 31.73 15.06 -13.76
CA CYS A 317 30.64 14.99 -14.72
C CYS A 317 31.17 15.46 -16.08
N THR A 318 31.17 14.57 -17.07
CA THR A 318 31.80 14.82 -18.37
C THR A 318 30.75 15.10 -19.43
N LEU A 319 30.79 16.29 -20.02
CA LEU A 319 29.99 16.65 -21.18
C LEU A 319 30.66 16.14 -22.44
N ALA A 320 29.95 15.35 -23.24
CA ALA A 320 30.42 14.84 -24.54
C ALA A 320 29.30 14.90 -25.60
N SER A 321 28.67 16.07 -25.75
CA SER A 321 27.56 16.28 -26.69
C SER A 321 28.03 16.75 -28.08
N PRO A 322 27.24 16.52 -29.15
CA PRO A 322 27.49 17.13 -30.45
C PRO A 322 27.51 18.67 -30.42
N GLN A 323 26.65 19.28 -29.61
CA GLN A 323 26.55 20.73 -29.46
C GLN A 323 27.81 21.31 -28.80
N TRP A 324 28.36 20.64 -27.78
CA TRP A 324 29.66 20.96 -27.22
C TRP A 324 30.76 20.93 -28.28
N THR A 325 30.82 19.82 -29.04
CA THR A 325 31.82 19.64 -30.10
C THR A 325 31.75 20.76 -31.13
N GLN A 326 30.54 21.12 -31.56
CA GLN A 326 30.31 22.20 -32.52
C GLN A 326 30.68 23.57 -31.95
N PHE A 327 30.28 23.86 -30.70
CA PHE A 327 30.66 25.07 -29.99
C PHE A 327 32.17 25.20 -29.90
N TYR A 328 32.85 24.16 -29.40
CA TYR A 328 34.28 24.19 -29.16
C TYR A 328 35.08 24.37 -30.46
N ARG A 329 34.70 23.68 -31.55
CA ARG A 329 35.34 23.88 -32.87
C ARG A 329 35.16 25.32 -33.38
N ARG A 330 33.97 25.89 -33.22
CA ARG A 330 33.70 27.28 -33.61
C ARG A 330 34.54 28.26 -32.79
N ALA A 331 34.58 28.06 -31.47
CA ALA A 331 35.38 28.87 -30.55
C ALA A 331 36.87 28.82 -30.88
N GLN A 332 37.39 27.66 -31.32
CA GLN A 332 38.78 27.54 -31.79
C GLN A 332 39.03 28.22 -33.14
N SER A 333 38.02 28.32 -34.00
CA SER A 333 38.15 28.89 -35.35
C SER A 333 38.04 30.41 -35.41
N ILE A 334 37.50 31.05 -34.37
CA ILE A 334 37.23 32.50 -34.33
C ILE A 334 38.05 33.11 -33.19
N ALA A 335 38.89 34.10 -33.50
CA ALA A 335 39.64 34.81 -32.46
C ALA A 335 38.68 35.56 -31.52
N GLY A 336 38.90 35.46 -30.20
CA GLY A 336 38.10 36.13 -29.18
C GLY A 336 37.84 35.28 -27.94
N GLN A 337 37.08 35.84 -27.00
CA GLN A 337 36.60 35.10 -25.83
C GLN A 337 35.27 34.42 -26.15
N HIS A 338 35.19 33.13 -25.83
CA HIS A 338 33.99 32.31 -26.03
C HIS A 338 33.55 31.73 -24.68
N PRO A 339 32.82 32.51 -23.85
CA PRO A 339 32.45 32.06 -22.52
C PRO A 339 31.48 30.87 -22.57
N TYR A 340 31.74 29.91 -21.70
CA TYR A 340 30.85 28.79 -21.39
C TYR A 340 30.76 28.62 -19.88
N GLY A 341 29.68 28.03 -19.41
CA GLY A 341 29.43 27.75 -18.00
C GLY A 341 28.70 26.44 -17.80
N ALA A 342 28.63 25.99 -16.56
CA ALA A 342 27.86 24.83 -16.16
C ALA A 342 27.10 25.16 -14.87
N GLU A 343 25.78 25.03 -14.93
CA GLU A 343 24.94 24.98 -13.75
C GLU A 343 24.86 23.54 -13.30
N TRP A 344 25.16 23.27 -12.03
CA TRP A 344 25.23 21.91 -11.52
C TRP A 344 24.57 21.78 -10.18
N THR A 345 24.08 20.58 -9.90
CA THR A 345 23.51 20.21 -8.61
C THR A 345 24.10 18.87 -8.19
N ALA A 346 24.42 18.75 -6.90
CA ALA A 346 24.80 17.49 -6.28
C ALA A 346 23.80 17.15 -5.19
N MET A 347 23.30 15.92 -5.20
CA MET A 347 22.24 15.47 -4.30
C MET A 347 22.52 14.05 -3.85
N ALA A 348 22.17 13.74 -2.59
CA ALA A 348 22.27 12.38 -2.10
C ALA A 348 21.29 11.48 -2.87
N LEU A 349 21.73 10.25 -3.12
CA LEU A 349 20.88 9.15 -3.53
C LEU A 349 20.50 8.36 -2.28
N ILE A 350 19.33 7.73 -2.32
CA ILE A 350 18.93 6.83 -1.26
C ILE A 350 19.82 5.57 -1.26
N THR A 351 19.79 4.82 -0.16
CA THR A 351 20.07 3.39 -0.21
C THR A 351 18.75 2.69 -0.58
N PRO A 352 18.64 2.07 -1.77
CA PRO A 352 17.38 1.46 -2.18
C PRO A 352 17.05 0.27 -1.28
N PRO A 353 15.77 0.10 -0.89
CA PRO A 353 15.35 -1.08 -0.14
C PRO A 353 15.48 -2.34 -1.02
N ASP A 354 15.74 -3.49 -0.40
CA ASP A 354 15.84 -4.76 -1.11
C ASP A 354 14.45 -5.20 -1.61
N PRO A 355 14.23 -5.42 -2.92
CA PRO A 355 12.96 -5.95 -3.42
C PRO A 355 12.78 -7.46 -3.16
N GLY A 356 13.80 -8.18 -2.68
CA GLY A 356 13.77 -9.62 -2.41
C GLY A 356 12.65 -10.09 -1.48
N PRO A 357 12.44 -9.46 -0.30
CA PRO A 357 11.32 -9.77 0.58
C PRO A 357 9.95 -9.62 -0.11
N LEU A 358 9.75 -8.58 -0.91
CA LEU A 358 8.49 -8.37 -1.66
C LEU A 358 8.26 -9.46 -2.71
N ARG A 359 9.31 -9.91 -3.40
CA ARG A 359 9.22 -11.04 -4.34
C ARG A 359 8.85 -12.34 -3.62
N THR A 360 9.40 -12.55 -2.42
CA THR A 360 9.06 -13.71 -1.58
C THR A 360 7.58 -13.68 -1.17
N LEU A 361 7.08 -12.52 -0.72
CA LEU A 361 5.65 -12.34 -0.42
C LEU A 361 4.76 -12.53 -1.64
N ALA A 362 5.20 -12.11 -2.83
CA ALA A 362 4.47 -12.36 -4.07
C ALA A 362 4.34 -13.86 -4.37
N THR A 363 5.37 -14.66 -4.10
CA THR A 363 5.34 -16.13 -4.22
C THR A 363 4.44 -16.76 -3.15
N SER A 364 4.56 -16.35 -1.88
CA SER A 364 3.68 -16.77 -0.79
C SER A 364 2.20 -16.49 -1.07
N ALA A 365 1.89 -15.33 -1.68
CA ALA A 365 0.54 -14.94 -2.09
C ALA A 365 -0.05 -15.82 -3.21
N GLN A 366 0.79 -16.57 -3.95
CA GLN A 366 0.34 -17.52 -4.98
C GLN A 366 0.22 -18.94 -4.44
N THR A 367 1.19 -19.36 -3.63
CA THR A 367 1.31 -20.71 -3.11
C THR A 367 1.39 -20.64 -1.59
N PRO A 368 0.25 -20.73 -0.88
CA PRO A 368 0.23 -20.59 0.56
C PRO A 368 1.02 -21.71 1.24
N VAL A 369 1.81 -21.34 2.24
CA VAL A 369 2.59 -22.30 3.04
C VAL A 369 2.10 -22.27 4.49
N ALA A 370 1.54 -23.41 4.93
CA ALA A 370 1.21 -23.60 6.34
C ALA A 370 2.49 -23.75 7.18
N SER A 371 2.49 -23.16 8.36
CA SER A 371 3.56 -23.22 9.35
C SER A 371 2.92 -23.32 10.73
N PRO A 372 3.02 -24.46 11.44
CA PRO A 372 2.42 -24.63 12.77
C PRO A 372 2.92 -23.63 13.82
N GLN A 373 4.11 -23.05 13.61
CA GLN A 373 4.69 -22.00 14.46
C GLN A 373 4.43 -20.58 13.91
N GLY A 374 3.59 -20.47 12.88
CA GLY A 374 3.19 -19.23 12.26
C GLY A 374 2.41 -18.31 13.20
N ASN A 375 2.46 -17.01 12.92
CA ASN A 375 1.74 -15.99 13.69
C ASN A 375 0.54 -15.40 12.92
N GLN A 376 0.20 -16.01 11.79
CA GLN A 376 -0.87 -15.60 10.89
C GLN A 376 -1.85 -16.76 10.82
N HIS A 377 -3.02 -16.59 11.43
CA HIS A 377 -3.97 -17.67 11.64
C HIS A 377 -5.12 -17.55 10.66
N VAL A 378 -5.34 -18.61 9.88
CA VAL A 378 -6.51 -18.79 9.04
C VAL A 378 -7.54 -19.54 9.85
N TYR A 379 -8.72 -18.96 10.02
CA TYR A 379 -9.81 -19.53 10.79
C TYR A 379 -11.08 -19.63 9.96
N LEU A 380 -11.99 -20.50 10.38
CA LEU A 380 -13.34 -20.58 9.85
C LEU A 380 -14.36 -20.40 10.97
N ILE A 381 -15.48 -19.77 10.62
CA ILE A 381 -16.66 -19.68 11.47
C ILE A 381 -17.78 -20.46 10.79
N HIS A 382 -18.40 -21.38 11.52
CA HIS A 382 -19.46 -22.24 10.99
C HIS A 382 -20.51 -22.58 12.05
N GLU A 383 -21.64 -23.12 11.62
CA GLU A 383 -22.63 -23.69 12.52
C GLU A 383 -22.07 -24.89 13.27
N LYS A 384 -22.38 -25.00 14.57
CA LYS A 384 -21.97 -26.15 15.38
C LYS A 384 -22.50 -27.49 14.87
N ALA A 385 -23.62 -27.48 14.14
CA ALA A 385 -24.23 -28.67 13.55
C ALA A 385 -23.34 -29.38 12.51
N GLY A 386 -22.26 -28.74 12.04
CA GLY A 386 -21.21 -29.39 11.25
C GLY A 386 -20.39 -28.41 10.43
N THR A 387 -19.36 -28.93 9.75
CA THR A 387 -18.44 -28.16 8.89
C THR A 387 -18.74 -28.30 7.39
N GLY A 388 -19.93 -28.83 7.04
CA GLY A 388 -20.34 -28.90 5.64
C GLY A 388 -20.46 -27.50 5.02
N ASP A 389 -20.36 -27.41 3.70
CA ASP A 389 -20.29 -26.10 3.02
C ASP A 389 -21.44 -25.17 3.40
N LYS A 390 -22.68 -25.67 3.51
CA LYS A 390 -23.84 -24.83 3.85
C LYS A 390 -23.80 -24.27 5.28
N GLN A 391 -23.00 -24.88 6.15
CA GLN A 391 -22.81 -24.45 7.53
C GLN A 391 -21.69 -23.41 7.67
N ILE A 392 -20.83 -23.23 6.66
CA ILE A 392 -19.71 -22.29 6.74
C ILE A 392 -20.23 -20.87 6.53
N TRP A 393 -19.93 -20.00 7.50
CA TRP A 393 -20.36 -18.61 7.50
C TRP A 393 -19.27 -17.68 6.97
N LYS A 394 -18.00 -17.92 7.33
CA LYS A 394 -16.86 -17.08 6.96
C LYS A 394 -15.53 -17.83 7.05
N TYR A 395 -14.59 -17.48 6.19
CA TYR A 395 -13.16 -17.70 6.37
C TYR A 395 -12.47 -16.36 6.66
N GLY A 396 -11.55 -16.34 7.61
CA GLY A 396 -10.85 -15.12 8.01
C GLY A 396 -9.37 -15.34 8.29
N VAL A 397 -8.65 -14.22 8.37
CA VAL A 397 -7.25 -14.17 8.76
C VAL A 397 -7.11 -13.23 9.94
N ALA A 398 -6.34 -13.63 10.95
CA ALA A 398 -5.99 -12.79 12.08
C ALA A 398 -4.52 -13.01 12.50
N THR A 399 -3.89 -11.96 13.00
CA THR A 399 -2.47 -11.96 13.40
C THR A 399 -2.35 -12.08 14.91
N GLY A 400 -1.35 -12.81 15.40
CA GLY A 400 -1.00 -12.80 16.83
C GLY A 400 -1.65 -13.90 17.64
N ALA A 401 -1.18 -14.06 18.88
CA ALA A 401 -1.72 -15.03 19.84
C ALA A 401 -3.20 -14.79 20.18
N GLU A 402 -3.69 -13.56 20.02
CA GLU A 402 -5.07 -13.17 20.30
C GLU A 402 -6.01 -13.38 19.09
N TRP A 403 -5.58 -14.08 18.04
CA TRP A 403 -6.37 -14.28 16.82
C TRP A 403 -7.78 -14.80 17.10
N ARG A 404 -7.92 -15.70 18.09
CA ARG A 404 -9.20 -16.33 18.43
C ARG A 404 -10.19 -15.31 18.96
N ARG A 405 -9.74 -14.30 19.71
CA ARG A 405 -10.60 -13.23 20.19
C ARG A 405 -11.21 -12.46 19.02
N THR A 406 -10.42 -12.12 18.00
CA THR A 406 -10.91 -11.44 16.79
C THR A 406 -11.95 -12.27 16.03
N ALA A 407 -11.76 -13.59 15.98
CA ALA A 407 -12.74 -14.49 15.37
C ALA A 407 -14.03 -14.60 16.21
N ASP A 408 -13.90 -14.76 17.53
CA ASP A 408 -15.01 -14.96 18.45
C ASP A 408 -15.91 -13.71 18.59
N GLU A 409 -15.34 -12.50 18.41
CA GLU A 409 -16.10 -11.24 18.33
C GLU A 409 -17.18 -11.26 17.21
N GLN A 410 -17.04 -12.13 16.21
CA GLN A 410 -17.98 -12.25 15.08
C GLN A 410 -19.05 -13.33 15.29
N LEU A 411 -18.94 -14.20 16.31
CA LEU A 411 -19.91 -15.28 16.55
C LEU A 411 -21.31 -14.75 16.85
N LYS A 412 -21.41 -13.59 17.50
CA LYS A 412 -22.69 -12.91 17.77
C LYS A 412 -23.46 -12.64 16.47
N LEU A 413 -22.77 -12.20 15.43
CA LEU A 413 -23.35 -11.91 14.12
C LEU A 413 -23.71 -13.17 13.35
N CYS A 414 -22.91 -14.22 13.48
CA CYS A 414 -23.24 -15.52 12.92
C CYS A 414 -24.57 -16.03 13.48
N VAL A 415 -24.76 -16.00 14.80
CA VAL A 415 -26.02 -16.39 15.46
C VAL A 415 -27.18 -15.47 15.07
N ALA A 416 -26.96 -14.15 15.02
CA ALA A 416 -27.99 -13.18 14.63
C ALA A 416 -28.54 -13.40 13.20
N ASN A 417 -27.75 -14.02 12.31
CA ASN A 417 -28.15 -14.38 10.95
C ASN A 417 -28.93 -15.72 10.86
N GLY A 418 -29.62 -16.10 11.95
CA GLY A 418 -30.52 -17.25 11.98
C GLY A 418 -29.83 -18.59 12.23
N LYS A 419 -28.56 -18.57 12.64
CA LYS A 419 -27.84 -19.79 13.07
C LYS A 419 -28.10 -20.02 14.55
N THR A 420 -28.35 -21.27 14.95
CA THR A 420 -28.66 -21.61 16.35
C THR A 420 -27.44 -21.51 17.25
N GLU A 421 -26.29 -22.01 16.78
CA GLU A 421 -24.99 -21.92 17.46
C GLU A 421 -23.88 -21.85 16.40
N CYS A 422 -22.92 -20.95 16.60
CA CYS A 422 -21.72 -20.85 15.76
C CYS A 422 -20.46 -21.10 16.59
N VAL A 423 -19.45 -21.68 15.95
CA VAL A 423 -18.14 -21.94 16.56
C VAL A 423 -17.02 -21.45 15.63
N THR A 424 -15.86 -21.21 16.23
CA THR A 424 -14.62 -20.82 15.55
C THR A 424 -13.63 -21.97 15.62
N ASP A 425 -13.11 -22.38 14.46
CA ASP A 425 -12.02 -23.34 14.35
C ASP A 425 -10.82 -22.74 13.62
N GLU A 426 -9.62 -23.09 14.07
CA GLU A 426 -8.38 -22.80 13.35
C GLU A 426 -8.22 -23.80 12.21
N ILE A 427 -7.94 -23.32 11.01
CA ILE A 427 -7.63 -24.16 9.86
C ILE A 427 -6.13 -24.41 9.78
N ALA A 428 -5.35 -23.34 9.87
CA ALA A 428 -3.90 -23.38 9.79
C ALA A 428 -3.29 -22.07 10.30
N ALA A 429 -2.05 -22.14 10.77
CA ALA A 429 -1.17 -21.00 10.91
C ALA A 429 -0.21 -20.92 9.70
N THR A 430 0.26 -19.71 9.34
CA THR A 430 1.26 -19.46 8.29
C THR A 430 2.36 -18.52 8.80
N GLY A 431 3.52 -18.54 8.13
CA GLY A 431 4.68 -17.73 8.51
C GLY A 431 4.55 -16.25 8.17
N ASP A 432 3.73 -15.92 7.16
CA ASP A 432 3.60 -14.57 6.61
C ASP A 432 2.14 -14.27 6.21
N PRO A 433 1.73 -12.99 6.19
CA PRO A 433 0.34 -12.60 5.90
C PRO A 433 -0.08 -12.96 4.47
N ALA A 434 0.85 -12.93 3.50
CA ALA A 434 0.55 -13.25 2.11
C ALA A 434 0.12 -14.72 1.95
N SER A 435 0.81 -15.64 2.63
CA SER A 435 0.44 -17.05 2.71
C SER A 435 -0.94 -17.26 3.37
N ALA A 436 -1.23 -16.58 4.48
CA ALA A 436 -2.52 -16.72 5.16
C ALA A 436 -3.69 -16.25 4.30
N HIS A 437 -3.56 -15.08 3.66
CA HIS A 437 -4.60 -14.55 2.78
C HIS A 437 -4.75 -15.38 1.50
N ALA A 438 -3.66 -15.93 0.95
CA ALA A 438 -3.73 -16.86 -0.16
C ALA A 438 -4.49 -18.15 0.21
N LEU A 439 -4.24 -18.72 1.40
CA LEU A 439 -4.98 -19.89 1.89
C LEU A 439 -6.46 -19.57 2.12
N ALA A 440 -6.77 -18.47 2.80
CA ALA A 440 -8.15 -18.02 3.02
C ALA A 440 -8.90 -17.84 1.68
N ARG A 441 -8.24 -17.22 0.68
CA ARG A 441 -8.80 -17.09 -0.66
C ARG A 441 -9.05 -18.45 -1.32
N GLN A 442 -8.10 -19.38 -1.26
CA GLN A 442 -8.28 -20.73 -1.82
C GLN A 442 -9.50 -21.42 -1.21
N LEU A 443 -9.73 -21.27 0.09
CA LEU A 443 -10.90 -21.83 0.78
C LEU A 443 -12.21 -21.16 0.34
N VAL A 444 -12.22 -19.83 0.20
CA VAL A 444 -13.36 -19.07 -0.34
C VAL A 444 -13.67 -19.47 -1.78
N ASP A 445 -12.65 -19.60 -2.63
CA ASP A 445 -12.79 -20.01 -4.03
C ASP A 445 -13.31 -21.45 -4.13
N ALA A 446 -12.80 -22.35 -3.29
CA ALA A 446 -13.27 -23.74 -3.22
C ALA A 446 -14.73 -23.83 -2.74
N TYR A 447 -15.10 -23.07 -1.70
CA TYR A 447 -16.49 -22.96 -1.25
C TYR A 447 -17.39 -22.45 -2.40
N ARG A 448 -16.97 -21.38 -3.08
CA ARG A 448 -17.73 -20.78 -4.18
C ARG A 448 -17.91 -21.73 -5.36
N GLY A 449 -16.88 -22.53 -5.67
CA GLY A 449 -16.96 -23.57 -6.69
C GLY A 449 -18.00 -24.64 -6.38
N ARG A 450 -18.23 -24.95 -5.09
CA ARG A 450 -19.21 -25.97 -4.65
C ARG A 450 -20.62 -25.41 -4.43
N VAL A 451 -20.74 -24.19 -3.89
CA VAL A 451 -22.02 -23.58 -3.48
C VAL A 451 -22.58 -22.62 -4.53
N GLY A 452 -21.75 -22.06 -5.40
CA GLY A 452 -22.13 -21.06 -6.42
C GLY A 452 -22.19 -19.61 -5.92
N SER A 453 -21.95 -19.37 -4.63
CA SER A 453 -21.86 -18.05 -4.00
C SER A 453 -20.70 -18.01 -2.99
N CYS A 454 -20.33 -16.83 -2.51
CA CYS A 454 -19.42 -16.74 -1.37
C CYS A 454 -20.12 -17.15 -0.05
N PRO A 455 -19.35 -17.45 1.01
CA PRO A 455 -19.91 -17.59 2.35
C PRO A 455 -20.69 -16.32 2.75
N PRO A 456 -21.80 -16.44 3.52
CA PRO A 456 -22.71 -15.33 3.78
C PRO A 456 -22.05 -14.07 4.38
N ALA A 457 -21.00 -14.21 5.19
CA ALA A 457 -20.27 -13.09 5.78
C ALA A 457 -18.86 -12.92 5.21
N GLN A 458 -18.60 -13.42 4.00
CA GLN A 458 -17.31 -13.24 3.35
C GLN A 458 -17.22 -11.89 2.63
N TRP A 459 -16.47 -10.96 3.21
CA TRP A 459 -16.04 -9.73 2.51
C TRP A 459 -14.71 -9.95 1.79
N VAL A 460 -13.69 -10.37 2.53
CA VAL A 460 -12.31 -10.53 2.03
C VAL A 460 -12.21 -11.65 1.00
N GLY A 461 -11.62 -11.38 -0.17
CA GLY A 461 -11.42 -12.37 -1.22
C GLY A 461 -12.70 -12.79 -1.94
N CYS A 462 -13.84 -12.16 -1.64
CA CYS A 462 -15.09 -12.34 -2.37
C CYS A 462 -15.37 -11.07 -3.19
N PRO A 463 -14.99 -11.01 -4.48
CA PRO A 463 -15.28 -9.83 -5.29
C PRO A 463 -16.79 -9.60 -5.34
N ASN A 464 -17.22 -8.38 -5.03
CA ASN A 464 -18.60 -7.95 -5.22
C ASN A 464 -18.97 -8.16 -6.69
N LYS A 465 -20.04 -8.91 -6.95
CA LYS A 465 -20.58 -9.10 -8.31
C LYS A 465 -21.23 -7.84 -8.84
#